data_AF-A0A922IA05-F1
#
_entry.id   AF-A0A922IA05-F1
#
_cell.length_a   1.000
_cell.length_b   1.000
_cell.length_c   1.000
_cell.angle_alpha   90.00
_cell.angle_beta   90.00
_cell.angle_gamma   90.00
#
_symmetry.space_group_name_H-M   'P 1'
#
loop_
_entity.id
_entity.type
_entity.pdbx_description
1 polymer ?
#
loop_
_entity_poly.entity_id
_entity_poly.type
_entity_poly.pdbx_seq_one_letter_code
_entity_poly.pdbx_strand_id
1 'polypeptide(L)'
;MMKLFLFSAFCLLLSLTFSTQLIESKKVKVSVYYETICTACRKHFLGVVVPARKAIGDYMDLELVPYGNARMYPQVHRIYCQHGDSECYGNACQACALDIYGFEKLYEYTICMFESPHFANPAVSAKECAQSLQMDFQKIHSCASGDRGWELALEMRSKTDSVPDREYVPWTTVEGKYVDFHANLIEYICENFLADENVPACQKNIY
;
A
#
# COMPACT_ATOMS: atom_id res chain seq x y z
N MET A 1 66.03 -29.22 43.99
CA MET A 1 65.68 -28.46 42.76
C MET A 1 64.20 -28.65 42.50
N MET A 2 63.37 -27.71 42.96
CA MET A 2 61.91 -27.78 42.92
C MET A 2 61.43 -26.86 41.79
N LYS A 3 60.90 -27.44 40.70
CA LYS A 3 60.34 -26.66 39.57
C LYS A 3 58.88 -26.33 39.90
N LEU A 4 58.64 -25.05 40.17
CA LEU A 4 57.33 -24.44 40.37
C LEU A 4 56.65 -24.33 38.98
N PHE A 5 55.57 -25.08 38.75
CA PHE A 5 54.73 -24.89 37.56
C PHE A 5 53.64 -23.86 37.89
N LEU A 6 53.77 -22.67 37.29
CA LEU A 6 52.75 -21.62 37.31
C LEU A 6 51.60 -22.04 36.37
N PHE A 7 50.45 -22.41 36.93
CA PHE A 7 49.21 -22.54 36.16
C PHE A 7 48.63 -21.13 35.93
N SER A 8 48.76 -20.62 34.71
CA SER A 8 48.06 -19.41 34.26
C SER A 8 46.56 -19.73 34.18
N ALA A 9 45.78 -19.11 35.06
CA ALA A 9 44.32 -19.17 35.00
C ALA A 9 43.84 -18.31 33.83
N PHE A 10 43.64 -18.94 32.67
CA PHE A 10 42.99 -18.31 31.53
C PHE A 10 41.49 -18.20 31.83
N CYS A 11 41.08 -17.07 32.40
CA CYS A 11 39.69 -16.75 32.64
C CYS A 11 39.00 -16.54 31.29
N LEU A 12 38.36 -17.59 30.77
CA LEU A 12 37.48 -17.52 29.60
C LEU A 12 36.27 -16.64 29.97
N LEU A 13 36.39 -15.34 29.68
CA LEU A 13 35.26 -14.43 29.61
C LEU A 13 34.37 -14.88 28.44
N LEU A 14 33.41 -15.76 28.72
CA LEU A 14 32.28 -16.01 27.84
C LEU A 14 31.48 -14.71 27.74
N SER A 15 31.79 -13.89 26.74
CA SER A 15 30.92 -12.79 26.31
C SER A 15 29.63 -13.40 25.79
N LEU A 16 28.61 -13.47 26.65
CA LEU A 16 27.23 -13.71 26.25
C LEU A 16 26.80 -12.55 25.34
N THR A 17 27.00 -12.70 24.04
CA THR A 17 26.38 -11.84 23.05
C THR A 17 24.89 -12.11 23.10
N PHE A 18 24.14 -11.24 23.76
CA PHE A 18 22.68 -11.25 23.72
C PHE A 18 22.27 -10.83 22.31
N SER A 19 22.07 -11.79 21.41
CA SER A 19 21.47 -11.53 20.11
C SER A 19 20.05 -11.07 20.37
N THR A 20 19.80 -9.76 20.31
CA THR A 20 18.45 -9.21 20.25
C THR A 20 17.87 -9.66 18.92
N GLN A 21 17.15 -10.78 18.95
CA GLN A 21 16.33 -11.21 17.84
C GLN A 21 15.24 -10.15 17.72
N LEU A 22 15.34 -9.29 16.69
CA LEU A 22 14.27 -8.37 16.36
C LEU A 22 13.07 -9.26 16.02
N ILE A 23 12.08 -9.30 16.92
CA ILE A 23 10.78 -9.90 16.61
C ILE A 23 10.17 -8.96 15.58
N GLU A 24 10.32 -9.31 14.30
CA GLU A 24 9.61 -8.64 13.23
C GLU A 24 8.12 -8.87 13.49
N SER A 25 7.39 -7.80 13.78
CA SER A 25 5.96 -7.88 14.01
C SER A 25 5.30 -8.44 12.75
N LYS A 26 4.41 -9.41 12.93
CA LYS A 26 3.65 -9.98 11.82
C LYS A 26 2.83 -8.86 11.17
N LYS A 27 3.09 -8.59 9.89
CA LYS A 27 2.30 -7.66 9.08
C LYS A 27 1.21 -8.41 8.34
N VAL A 28 0.00 -7.89 8.42
CA VAL A 28 -1.18 -8.40 7.73
C VAL A 28 -1.27 -7.71 6.38
N LYS A 29 -1.29 -8.50 5.30
CA LYS A 29 -1.42 -7.97 3.94
C LYS A 29 -2.83 -7.45 3.70
N VAL A 30 -2.94 -6.19 3.32
CA VAL A 30 -4.18 -5.51 2.95
C VAL A 30 -4.04 -4.94 1.56
N SER A 31 -4.76 -5.46 0.57
CA SER A 31 -4.74 -4.94 -0.80
C SER A 31 -6.03 -4.19 -1.11
N VAL A 32 -5.90 -2.98 -1.67
CA VAL A 32 -7.02 -2.12 -2.05
C VAL A 32 -7.01 -1.89 -3.55
N TYR A 33 -8.07 -2.32 -4.22
CA TYR A 33 -8.27 -2.20 -5.66
C TYR A 33 -9.28 -1.09 -5.95
N TYR A 34 -8.88 -0.10 -6.75
CA TYR A 34 -9.66 1.13 -6.92
C TYR A 34 -9.36 1.85 -8.24
N GLU A 35 -10.11 2.93 -8.48
CA GLU A 35 -9.95 3.84 -9.63
C GLU A 35 -9.87 5.30 -9.15
N THR A 36 -9.15 6.15 -9.86
CA THR A 36 -8.89 7.53 -9.39
C THR A 36 -10.09 8.48 -9.41
N ILE A 37 -11.13 8.25 -10.23
CA ILE A 37 -12.31 9.13 -10.30
C ILE A 37 -13.53 8.55 -9.54
N CYS A 38 -13.48 7.27 -9.20
CA CYS A 38 -14.53 6.55 -8.48
C CYS A 38 -14.87 7.19 -7.11
N THR A 39 -16.09 7.72 -6.97
CA THR A 39 -16.53 8.41 -5.74
C THR A 39 -16.59 7.47 -4.53
N ALA A 40 -17.02 6.22 -4.72
CA ALA A 40 -17.02 5.22 -3.66
C ALA A 40 -15.59 4.88 -3.21
N CYS A 41 -14.66 4.80 -4.15
CA CYS A 41 -13.25 4.53 -3.91
C CYS A 41 -12.60 5.64 -3.09
N ARG A 42 -12.86 6.90 -3.46
CA ARG A 42 -12.46 8.09 -2.68
C ARG A 42 -12.97 8.00 -1.24
N LYS A 43 -14.26 7.73 -1.05
CA LYS A 43 -14.89 7.65 0.29
C LYS A 43 -14.29 6.51 1.13
N HIS A 44 -14.13 5.34 0.52
CA HIS A 44 -13.54 4.17 1.19
C HIS A 44 -12.08 4.39 1.57
N PHE A 45 -11.27 4.94 0.66
CA PHE A 45 -9.86 5.18 0.93
C PHE A 45 -9.68 6.19 2.08
N LEU A 46 -10.33 7.35 1.99
CA LEU A 46 -10.20 8.40 3.01
C LEU A 46 -10.90 8.05 4.33
N GLY A 47 -12.03 7.33 4.27
CA GLY A 47 -12.88 7.05 5.43
C GLY A 47 -12.58 5.73 6.14
N VAL A 48 -11.96 4.75 5.47
CA VAL A 48 -11.71 3.41 6.01
C VAL A 48 -10.22 3.07 5.99
N VAL A 49 -9.58 3.17 4.82
CA VAL A 49 -8.18 2.74 4.65
C VAL A 49 -7.21 3.66 5.41
N VAL A 50 -7.35 4.97 5.27
CA VAL A 50 -6.47 5.95 5.94
C VAL A 50 -6.56 5.85 7.47
N PRO A 51 -7.76 5.81 8.09
CA PRO A 51 -7.88 5.56 9.53
C PRO A 51 -7.29 4.23 9.98
N ALA A 52 -7.48 3.16 9.21
CA ALA A 52 -6.92 1.85 9.55
C ALA A 52 -5.39 1.86 9.51
N ARG A 53 -4.76 2.43 8.46
CA ARG A 53 -3.30 2.58 8.37
C ARG A 53 -2.75 3.44 9.50
N LYS A 54 -3.49 4.46 9.97
CA LYS A 54 -3.10 5.27 11.12
C LYS A 54 -3.16 4.49 12.44
N ALA A 55 -4.15 3.63 12.62
CA ALA A 55 -4.38 2.90 13.86
C ALA A 55 -3.48 1.66 14.03
N ILE A 56 -3.27 0.89 12.96
CA ILE A 56 -2.59 -0.42 13.00
C ILE A 56 -1.49 -0.55 11.93
N GLY A 57 -0.96 0.58 11.46
CA GLY A 57 -0.04 0.62 10.34
C GLY A 57 1.27 -0.16 10.50
N ASP A 58 1.77 -0.29 11.73
CA ASP A 58 2.98 -1.07 12.02
C ASP A 58 2.76 -2.59 11.85
N TYR A 59 1.49 -3.01 11.80
CA TYR A 59 1.03 -4.38 11.64
C TYR A 59 0.32 -4.60 10.29
N MET A 60 0.40 -3.62 9.38
CA MET A 60 -0.28 -3.64 8.09
C MET A 60 0.74 -3.55 6.95
N ASP A 61 0.69 -4.50 6.03
CA ASP A 61 1.34 -4.40 4.73
C ASP A 61 0.29 -3.95 3.70
N LEU A 62 0.16 -2.64 3.52
CA LEU A 62 -0.84 -2.04 2.66
C LEU A 62 -0.35 -2.03 1.20
N GLU A 63 -1.14 -2.58 0.29
CA GLU A 63 -0.91 -2.57 -1.15
C GLU A 63 -2.03 -1.79 -1.85
N LEU A 64 -1.65 -0.83 -2.69
CA LEU A 64 -2.58 -0.02 -3.48
C LEU A 64 -2.50 -0.43 -4.95
N VAL A 65 -3.66 -0.72 -5.56
CA VAL A 65 -3.77 -1.23 -6.93
C VAL A 65 -4.71 -0.32 -7.74
N PRO A 66 -4.19 0.77 -8.34
CA PRO A 66 -4.96 1.68 -9.18
C PRO A 66 -5.19 1.10 -10.58
N TYR A 67 -6.36 0.51 -10.79
CA TYR A 67 -6.79 -0.05 -12.09
C TYR A 67 -8.31 -0.22 -12.14
N GLY A 68 -8.85 -0.87 -11.10
CA GLY A 68 -10.27 -1.13 -10.89
C GLY A 68 -10.95 -1.84 -12.05
N ASN A 69 -12.01 -1.26 -12.60
CA ASN A 69 -12.82 -1.84 -13.66
C ASN A 69 -12.33 -1.50 -15.07
N ALA A 70 -11.10 -0.97 -15.19
CA ALA A 70 -10.49 -0.73 -16.49
C ALA A 70 -10.42 -2.02 -17.32
N ARG A 71 -10.54 -1.86 -18.64
CA ARG A 71 -10.44 -2.96 -19.62
C ARG A 71 -9.28 -2.68 -20.55
N MET A 72 -8.32 -3.58 -20.59
CA MET A 72 -7.15 -3.47 -21.45
C MET A 72 -7.32 -4.30 -22.72
N TYR A 73 -6.96 -3.69 -23.85
CA TYR A 73 -6.92 -4.31 -25.18
C TYR A 73 -5.48 -4.22 -25.72
N PRO A 74 -4.62 -5.19 -25.40
CA PRO A 74 -3.20 -5.13 -25.76
C PRO A 74 -2.94 -5.07 -27.27
N GLN A 75 -3.84 -5.63 -28.08
CA GLN A 75 -3.70 -5.71 -29.53
C GLN A 75 -3.72 -4.33 -30.21
N VAL A 76 -4.34 -3.34 -29.56
CA VAL A 76 -4.46 -1.97 -30.05
C VAL A 76 -3.82 -0.96 -29.09
N HIS A 77 -3.01 -1.45 -28.15
CA HIS A 77 -2.31 -0.65 -27.13
C HIS A 77 -3.25 0.37 -26.44
N ARG A 78 -4.42 -0.12 -25.97
CA ARG A 78 -5.44 0.76 -25.36
C ARG A 78 -6.01 0.21 -24.06
N ILE A 79 -6.26 1.12 -23.13
CA ILE A 79 -7.00 0.88 -21.89
C ILE A 79 -8.25 1.74 -21.92
N TYR A 80 -9.38 1.17 -21.51
CA TYR A 80 -10.64 1.89 -21.33
C TYR A 80 -11.02 1.86 -19.85
N CYS A 81 -11.15 3.02 -19.24
CA CYS A 81 -11.58 3.19 -17.85
C CYS A 81 -13.04 3.66 -17.81
N GLN A 82 -13.74 3.42 -16.70
CA GLN A 82 -15.18 3.71 -16.59
C GLN A 82 -15.47 5.21 -16.68
N HIS A 83 -14.55 6.03 -16.19
CA HIS A 83 -14.65 7.49 -16.19
C HIS A 83 -13.77 8.13 -17.30
N GLY A 84 -13.44 7.36 -18.34
CA GLY A 84 -12.74 7.83 -19.53
C GLY A 84 -11.22 7.97 -19.37
N ASP A 85 -10.59 8.59 -20.37
CA ASP A 85 -9.12 8.62 -20.49
C ASP A 85 -8.43 9.36 -19.33
N SER A 86 -9.11 10.33 -18.71
CA SER A 86 -8.58 11.06 -17.55
C SER A 86 -8.40 10.15 -16.33
N GLU A 87 -9.30 9.19 -16.12
CA GLU A 87 -9.13 8.17 -15.09
C GLU A 87 -7.99 7.21 -15.41
N CYS A 88 -7.88 6.75 -16.67
CA CYS A 88 -6.77 5.91 -17.07
C CYS A 88 -5.43 6.61 -16.85
N TYR A 89 -5.35 7.91 -17.18
CA TYR A 89 -4.17 8.72 -16.90
C TYR A 89 -3.90 8.84 -15.39
N GLY A 90 -4.93 9.08 -14.57
CA GLY A 90 -4.81 9.10 -13.12
C GLY A 90 -4.28 7.79 -12.53
N ASN A 91 -4.85 6.66 -12.95
CA ASN A 91 -4.40 5.33 -12.55
C ASN A 91 -2.93 5.11 -12.93
N ALA A 92 -2.53 5.49 -14.15
CA ALA A 92 -1.14 5.39 -14.62
C ALA A 92 -0.20 6.31 -13.83
N CYS A 93 -0.61 7.55 -13.50
CA CYS A 93 0.18 8.45 -12.66
C CYS A 93 0.44 7.86 -11.27
N GLN A 94 -0.56 7.22 -10.65
CA GLN A 94 -0.38 6.56 -9.36
C GLN A 94 0.52 5.32 -9.47
N ALA A 95 0.35 4.48 -10.49
CA ALA A 95 1.25 3.35 -10.71
C ALA A 95 2.71 3.80 -10.95
N CYS A 96 2.92 4.88 -11.70
CA CYS A 96 4.24 5.49 -11.89
C CYS A 96 4.79 6.15 -10.61
N ALA A 97 3.94 6.75 -9.78
CA ALA A 97 4.38 7.28 -8.49
C ALA A 97 4.91 6.16 -7.58
N LEU A 98 4.27 4.99 -7.59
CA LEU A 98 4.76 3.80 -6.90
C LEU A 98 6.14 3.37 -7.40
N ASP A 99 6.29 3.26 -8.71
CA ASP A 99 7.52 2.81 -9.37
C ASP A 99 8.70 3.75 -9.10
N ILE A 100 8.47 5.06 -9.16
CA ILE A 100 9.53 6.07 -9.07
C ILE A 100 9.88 6.44 -7.62
N TYR A 101 8.88 6.52 -6.74
CA TYR A 101 9.04 7.10 -5.40
C TYR A 101 8.77 6.11 -4.26
N GLY A 102 8.26 4.92 -4.56
CA GLY A 102 7.91 3.91 -3.56
C GLY A 102 6.57 4.18 -2.87
N PHE A 103 6.22 3.25 -1.98
CA PHE A 103 4.88 3.15 -1.39
C PHE A 103 4.46 4.37 -0.56
N GLU A 104 5.33 4.87 0.32
CA GLU A 104 4.96 5.98 1.22
C GLU A 104 4.60 7.25 0.43
N LYS A 105 5.33 7.53 -0.67
CA LYS A 105 4.99 8.64 -1.55
C LYS A 105 3.75 8.38 -2.39
N LEU A 106 3.53 7.15 -2.86
CA LEU A 106 2.25 6.78 -3.49
C LEU A 106 1.07 7.04 -2.53
N TYR A 107 1.21 6.63 -1.26
CA TYR A 107 0.16 6.75 -0.27
C TYR A 107 -0.21 8.22 -0.01
N GLU A 108 0.78 9.08 0.25
CA GLU A 108 0.58 10.54 0.36
C GLU A 108 -0.06 11.13 -0.90
N TYR A 109 0.41 10.71 -2.07
CA TYR A 109 -0.07 11.19 -3.36
C TYR A 109 -1.52 10.81 -3.62
N THR A 110 -1.90 9.59 -3.26
CA THR A 110 -3.26 9.07 -3.38
C THR A 110 -4.21 9.82 -2.45
N ILE A 111 -3.81 10.10 -1.19
CA ILE A 111 -4.57 10.95 -0.27
C ILE A 111 -4.81 12.32 -0.91
N CYS A 112 -3.74 13.00 -1.35
CA CYS A 112 -3.86 14.32 -1.93
C CYS A 112 -4.78 14.35 -3.17
N MET A 113 -4.63 13.39 -4.09
CA MET A 113 -5.47 13.33 -5.29
C MET A 113 -6.95 13.10 -4.96
N PHE A 114 -7.24 12.28 -3.94
CA PHE A 114 -8.61 12.06 -3.46
C PHE A 114 -9.16 13.21 -2.64
N GLU A 115 -8.34 13.99 -1.95
CA GLU A 115 -8.79 15.18 -1.22
C GLU A 115 -8.98 16.40 -2.14
N SER A 116 -8.26 16.45 -3.25
CA SER A 116 -8.26 17.57 -4.19
C SER A 116 -9.67 17.97 -4.64
N PRO A 117 -9.97 19.29 -4.74
CA PRO A 117 -11.20 19.75 -5.39
C PRO A 117 -11.27 19.33 -6.86
N HIS A 118 -10.12 19.03 -7.49
CA HIS A 118 -10.00 18.53 -8.86
C HIS A 118 -9.97 16.99 -8.94
N PHE A 119 -10.47 16.25 -7.94
CA PHE A 119 -10.41 14.77 -7.95
C PHE A 119 -11.00 14.14 -9.23
N ALA A 120 -12.06 14.74 -9.79
CA ALA A 120 -12.69 14.29 -11.03
C ALA A 120 -11.91 14.66 -12.30
N ASN A 121 -10.75 15.31 -12.15
CA ASN A 121 -9.82 15.62 -13.21
C ASN A 121 -8.37 15.25 -12.79
N PRO A 122 -8.01 13.95 -12.83
CA PRO A 122 -6.67 13.49 -12.50
C PRO A 122 -5.55 14.17 -13.27
N ALA A 123 -5.76 14.67 -14.50
CA ALA A 123 -4.74 15.44 -15.20
C ALA A 123 -4.30 16.71 -14.44
N VAL A 124 -5.22 17.32 -13.69
CA VAL A 124 -4.95 18.48 -12.82
C VAL A 124 -4.48 18.03 -11.43
N SER A 125 -5.25 17.18 -10.75
CA SER A 125 -4.94 16.80 -9.37
C SER A 125 -3.62 16.05 -9.26
N ALA A 126 -3.25 15.23 -10.25
CA ALA A 126 -1.96 14.55 -10.30
C ALA A 126 -0.79 15.55 -10.31
N LYS A 127 -0.90 16.66 -11.04
CA LYS A 127 0.14 17.68 -11.09
C LYS A 127 0.23 18.47 -9.79
N GLU A 128 -0.91 18.96 -9.32
CA GLU A 128 -0.99 19.75 -8.08
C GLU A 128 -0.43 18.96 -6.89
N CYS A 129 -0.81 17.69 -6.77
CA CYS A 129 -0.37 16.83 -5.68
C CYS A 129 1.09 16.41 -5.77
N ALA A 130 1.62 16.22 -6.99
CA ALA A 130 3.05 15.94 -7.15
C ALA A 130 3.86 17.16 -6.68
N GLN A 131 3.43 18.37 -7.08
CA GLN A 131 4.09 19.61 -6.68
C GLN A 131 4.02 19.85 -5.16
N SER A 132 2.87 19.64 -4.52
CA SER A 132 2.72 19.82 -3.07
C SER A 132 3.56 18.84 -2.25
N LEU A 133 3.76 17.62 -2.77
CA LEU A 133 4.55 16.57 -2.13
C LEU A 133 6.03 16.55 -2.53
N GLN A 134 6.48 17.58 -3.27
CA GLN A 134 7.85 17.72 -3.78
C GLN A 134 8.30 16.55 -4.68
N MET A 135 7.35 15.96 -5.41
CA MET A 135 7.58 14.97 -6.45
C MET A 135 7.74 15.67 -7.81
N ASP A 136 8.59 15.11 -8.65
CA ASP A 136 8.81 15.61 -10.01
C ASP A 136 7.68 15.12 -10.93
N PHE A 137 6.68 15.98 -11.12
CA PHE A 137 5.55 15.67 -11.99
C PHE A 137 5.97 15.31 -13.41
N GLN A 138 7.07 15.88 -13.94
CA GLN A 138 7.49 15.57 -15.31
C GLN A 138 7.96 14.12 -15.44
N LYS A 139 8.60 13.56 -14.41
CA LYS A 139 8.94 12.12 -14.36
C LYS A 139 7.68 11.26 -14.32
N ILE A 140 6.71 11.61 -13.48
CA ILE A 140 5.44 10.89 -13.38
C ILE A 140 4.68 10.93 -14.71
N HIS A 141 4.56 12.12 -15.31
CA HIS A 141 3.88 12.33 -16.58
C HIS A 141 4.54 11.56 -17.73
N SER A 142 5.87 11.61 -17.82
CA SER A 142 6.63 10.90 -18.85
C SER A 142 6.47 9.38 -18.72
N CYS A 143 6.48 8.87 -17.48
CA CYS A 143 6.18 7.46 -17.22
C CYS A 143 4.74 7.11 -17.61
N ALA A 144 3.75 7.87 -17.13
CA ALA A 144 2.33 7.57 -17.33
C ALA A 144 1.89 7.64 -18.81
N SER A 145 2.60 8.43 -19.62
CA SER A 145 2.32 8.61 -21.05
C SER A 145 3.20 7.75 -21.96
N GLY A 146 4.08 6.93 -21.39
CA GLY A 146 5.04 6.11 -22.14
C GLY A 146 4.91 4.61 -21.87
N ASP A 147 5.81 3.83 -22.46
CA ASP A 147 5.80 2.37 -22.40
C ASP A 147 5.86 1.83 -20.97
N ARG A 148 6.60 2.51 -20.06
CA ARG A 148 6.66 2.12 -18.65
C ARG A 148 5.30 2.21 -17.97
N GLY A 149 4.51 3.24 -18.26
CA GLY A 149 3.14 3.36 -17.75
C GLY A 149 2.23 2.24 -18.25
N TRP A 150 2.42 1.81 -19.50
CA TRP A 150 1.69 0.66 -20.05
C TRP A 150 2.07 -0.66 -19.37
N GLU A 151 3.37 -0.92 -19.14
CA GLU A 151 3.85 -2.08 -18.38
C GLU A 151 3.29 -2.11 -16.95
N LEU A 152 3.34 -0.97 -16.26
CA LEU A 152 2.79 -0.84 -14.92
C LEU A 152 1.28 -1.08 -14.91
N ALA A 153 0.55 -0.62 -15.92
CA ALA A 153 -0.87 -0.91 -16.05
C ALA A 153 -1.15 -2.41 -16.29
N LEU A 154 -0.27 -3.13 -16.98
CA LEU A 154 -0.35 -4.59 -17.12
C LEU A 154 -0.14 -5.28 -15.77
N GLU A 155 0.81 -4.79 -14.96
CA GLU A 155 1.05 -5.29 -13.60
C GLU A 155 -0.16 -5.06 -12.69
N MET A 156 -0.71 -3.83 -12.68
CA MET A 156 -1.90 -3.51 -11.89
C MET A 156 -3.12 -4.34 -12.33
N ARG A 157 -3.30 -4.50 -13.65
CA ARG A 157 -4.31 -5.41 -14.19
C ARG A 157 -4.10 -6.83 -13.69
N SER A 158 -2.88 -7.37 -13.77
CA SER A 158 -2.60 -8.75 -13.34
C SER A 158 -2.96 -8.95 -11.86
N LYS A 159 -2.69 -7.96 -11.01
CA LYS A 159 -3.11 -7.98 -9.61
C LYS A 159 -4.62 -7.95 -9.48
N THR A 160 -5.32 -7.08 -10.21
CA THR A 160 -6.78 -6.97 -10.18
C THR A 160 -7.48 -8.24 -10.71
N ASP A 161 -7.02 -8.81 -11.82
CA ASP A 161 -7.58 -10.01 -12.45
C ASP A 161 -7.33 -11.28 -11.61
N SER A 162 -6.34 -11.25 -10.70
CA SER A 162 -6.05 -12.36 -9.79
C SER A 162 -7.03 -12.48 -8.62
N VAL A 163 -7.88 -11.47 -8.41
CA VAL A 163 -8.87 -11.46 -7.32
C VAL A 163 -10.14 -12.18 -7.79
N PRO A 164 -10.49 -13.33 -7.21
CA PRO A 164 -11.70 -14.05 -7.60
C PRO A 164 -12.95 -13.24 -7.20
N ASP A 165 -14.02 -13.40 -7.99
CA ASP A 165 -15.36 -12.88 -7.70
C ASP A 165 -15.46 -11.37 -7.47
N ARG A 166 -14.46 -10.59 -7.93
CA ARG A 166 -14.49 -9.12 -7.85
C ARG A 166 -15.52 -8.56 -8.81
N GLU A 167 -16.57 -7.93 -8.28
CA GLU A 167 -17.68 -7.39 -9.08
C GLU A 167 -17.67 -5.86 -9.23
N TYR A 168 -16.95 -5.16 -8.35
CA TYR A 168 -16.93 -3.69 -8.29
C TYR A 168 -15.62 -3.15 -7.72
N VAL A 169 -15.55 -1.81 -7.63
CA VAL A 169 -14.59 -1.08 -6.80
C VAL A 169 -15.33 -0.06 -5.92
N PRO A 170 -14.78 0.31 -4.75
CA PRO A 170 -13.55 -0.20 -4.15
C PRO A 170 -13.68 -1.67 -3.74
N TRP A 171 -12.59 -2.40 -3.81
CA TRP A 171 -12.50 -3.78 -3.34
C TRP A 171 -11.31 -3.91 -2.41
N THR A 172 -11.51 -4.50 -1.23
CA THR A 172 -10.43 -4.71 -0.25
C THR A 172 -10.29 -6.18 0.04
N THR A 173 -9.05 -6.65 0.08
CA THR A 173 -8.74 -8.00 0.56
C THR A 173 -7.78 -7.94 1.73
N VAL A 174 -7.98 -8.79 2.73
CA VAL A 174 -7.07 -9.00 3.86
C VAL A 174 -6.61 -10.45 3.81
N GLU A 175 -5.30 -10.68 3.69
CA GLU A 175 -4.71 -12.01 3.45
C GLU A 175 -5.41 -12.76 2.29
N GLY A 176 -5.71 -12.02 1.21
CA GLY A 176 -6.38 -12.54 0.01
C GLY A 176 -7.89 -12.78 0.13
N LYS A 177 -8.49 -12.58 1.31
CA LYS A 177 -9.95 -12.72 1.51
C LYS A 177 -10.65 -11.39 1.37
N TYR A 178 -11.75 -11.35 0.62
CA TYR A 178 -12.58 -10.15 0.48
C TYR A 178 -13.10 -9.69 1.85
N VAL A 179 -13.02 -8.38 2.09
CA VAL A 179 -13.61 -7.69 3.24
C VAL A 179 -14.55 -6.63 2.72
N ASP A 180 -15.80 -6.67 3.21
CA ASP A 180 -16.82 -5.74 2.78
C ASP A 180 -16.43 -4.29 3.04
N PHE A 181 -16.70 -3.40 2.08
CA PHE A 181 -16.29 -2.00 2.20
C PHE A 181 -17.06 -1.23 3.29
N HIS A 182 -18.19 -1.77 3.77
CA HIS A 182 -18.90 -1.27 4.95
C HIS A 182 -18.40 -1.86 6.28
N ALA A 183 -17.53 -2.88 6.24
CA ALA A 183 -17.01 -3.50 7.45
C ALA A 183 -16.01 -2.56 8.16
N ASN A 184 -15.92 -2.71 9.49
CA ASN A 184 -14.87 -2.08 10.26
C ASN A 184 -13.54 -2.82 10.02
N LEU A 185 -12.72 -2.28 9.12
CA LEU A 185 -11.46 -2.91 8.71
C LEU A 185 -10.48 -3.13 9.88
N ILE A 186 -10.44 -2.20 10.85
CA ILE A 186 -9.58 -2.32 12.03
C ILE A 186 -10.04 -3.51 12.88
N GLU A 187 -11.33 -3.57 13.19
CA GLU A 187 -11.92 -4.66 13.98
C GLU A 187 -11.70 -6.01 13.30
N TYR A 188 -11.95 -6.09 11.99
CA TYR A 188 -11.74 -7.32 11.22
C TYR A 188 -10.28 -7.80 11.31
N ILE A 189 -9.31 -6.91 11.10
CA ILE A 189 -7.88 -7.28 11.16
C ILE A 189 -7.48 -7.70 12.58
N CYS A 190 -7.93 -6.95 13.58
CA CYS A 190 -7.66 -7.24 14.98
C CYS A 190 -8.18 -8.61 15.41
N GLU A 191 -9.44 -8.92 15.10
CA GLU A 191 -10.07 -10.18 15.52
C GLU A 191 -9.49 -11.41 14.81
N ASN A 192 -9.09 -11.27 13.54
CA ASN A 192 -8.70 -12.41 12.72
C ASN A 192 -7.19 -12.65 12.66
N PHE A 193 -6.36 -11.63 12.93
CA PHE A 193 -4.92 -11.72 12.66
C PHE A 193 -4.01 -11.18 13.75
N LEU A 194 -4.49 -10.27 14.60
CA LEU A 194 -3.68 -9.57 15.61
C LEU A 194 -4.16 -9.81 17.06
N ALA A 195 -5.00 -10.81 17.30
CA ALA A 195 -5.55 -11.07 18.64
C ALA A 195 -4.47 -11.38 19.71
N ASP A 196 -3.38 -12.02 19.29
CA ASP A 196 -2.24 -12.38 20.16
C ASP A 196 -1.13 -11.32 20.18
N GLU A 197 -1.23 -10.32 19.30
CA GLU A 197 -0.31 -9.19 19.25
C GLU A 197 -0.88 -8.15 20.22
N ASN A 198 -0.08 -7.66 21.18
CA ASN A 198 -0.50 -6.64 22.15
C ASN A 198 -0.68 -5.25 21.48
N VAL A 199 -1.50 -5.17 20.43
CA VAL A 199 -1.75 -3.99 19.61
C VAL A 199 -2.74 -3.08 20.33
N PRO A 200 -2.37 -1.85 20.71
CA PRO A 200 -3.25 -0.96 21.46
C PRO A 200 -4.59 -0.70 20.75
N ALA A 201 -4.58 -0.56 19.42
CA ALA A 201 -5.80 -0.36 18.62
C ALA A 201 -6.72 -1.59 18.54
N CYS A 202 -6.23 -2.78 18.91
CA CYS A 202 -7.01 -4.02 18.97
C CYS A 202 -7.57 -4.33 20.37
N GLN A 203 -7.11 -3.62 21.41
CA GLN A 203 -7.62 -3.78 22.76
C GLN A 203 -8.99 -3.11 22.85
N LYS A 204 -10.05 -3.91 22.69
CA LYS A 204 -11.44 -3.48 22.95
C LYS A 204 -11.52 -2.99 24.41
N ASN A 205 -11.52 -1.67 24.60
CA ASN A 205 -11.78 -0.85 25.80
C ASN A 205 -10.62 0.06 26.25
N ILE A 206 -10.52 1.27 25.66
CA ILE A 206 -10.21 2.51 26.39
C ILE A 206 -11.14 3.62 25.89
N TYR A 207 -12.43 3.50 26.18
CA TYR A 207 -13.36 4.61 26.42
C TYR A 207 -14.42 4.14 27.42
#